data_AF-A0A968LDH7-F1
#
_entry.id   AF-A0A968LDH7-F1
#
_cell.length_a   1.000
_cell.length_b   1.000
_cell.length_c   1.000
_cell.angle_alpha   90.00
_cell.angle_beta   90.00
_cell.angle_gamma   90.00
#
_symmetry.space_group_name_H-M   'P 1'
#
loop_
_entity.id
_entity.type
_entity.pdbx_description
1 polymer ?
#
loop_
_entity_poly.entity_id
_entity_poly.type
_entity_poly.pdbx_seq_one_letter_code
_entity_poly.pdbx_strand_id
1 'polypeptide(L)'
;MRLDLYQTETALIAQQQSAMLDEARDRLVAGYQLSRLEQNGVLHAIQLLVENAVGKAKHLLKAHQQTVPLSAYDSFVGLVELGLVAEQDLQAWNAAIGLRNKIVHDYMNIDMVRVLDLVRQGQHHFVVAFLLQPFSSPESGPR
;
A
#
# COMPACT_ATOMS: atom_id res chain seq x y z
N MET A 1 17.69 -5.73 11.05
CA MET A 1 17.57 -5.77 9.59
C MET A 1 18.12 -4.47 9.04
N ARG A 2 19.03 -4.54 8.06
CA ARG A 2 19.55 -3.32 7.43
C ARG A 2 18.46 -2.70 6.54
N LEU A 3 18.28 -1.37 6.60
CA LEU A 3 17.16 -0.67 5.93
C LEU A 3 17.23 -0.76 4.40
N ASP A 4 18.43 -0.88 3.84
CA ASP A 4 18.70 -1.10 2.41
C ASP A 4 18.12 -2.43 1.90
N LEU A 5 18.34 -3.52 2.64
CA LEU A 5 17.77 -4.84 2.32
C LEU A 5 16.26 -4.79 2.41
N TYR A 6 15.71 -4.17 3.47
CA TYR A 6 14.26 -4.05 3.61
C TYR A 6 13.65 -3.19 2.50
N GLN A 7 14.29 -2.09 2.10
CA GLN A 7 13.85 -1.27 0.97
C GLN A 7 13.81 -2.07 -0.33
N THR A 8 14.83 -2.91 -0.57
CA THR A 8 14.90 -3.77 -1.76
C THR A 8 13.74 -4.76 -1.79
N GLU A 9 13.49 -5.45 -0.69
CA GLU A 9 12.40 -6.42 -0.57
C GLU A 9 11.02 -5.75 -0.71
N THR A 10 10.82 -4.62 -0.03
CA THR A 10 9.59 -3.83 -0.13
C THR A 10 9.34 -3.39 -1.57
N ALA A 11 10.36 -2.90 -2.28
CA ALA A 11 10.24 -2.46 -3.66
C ALA A 11 9.95 -3.62 -4.62
N LEU A 12 10.60 -4.77 -4.43
CA LEU A 12 10.39 -5.97 -5.24
C LEU A 12 8.95 -6.46 -5.15
N ILE A 13 8.42 -6.61 -3.94
CA ILE A 13 7.02 -7.01 -3.72
C ILE A 13 6.08 -5.98 -4.35
N ALA A 14 6.35 -4.68 -4.15
CA ALA A 14 5.53 -3.61 -4.73
C ALA A 14 5.45 -3.70 -6.26
N GLN A 15 6.58 -3.94 -6.93
CA GLN A 15 6.63 -4.07 -8.39
C GLN A 15 5.87 -5.31 -8.87
N GLN A 16 6.02 -6.46 -8.21
CA GLN A 16 5.32 -7.68 -8.57
C GLN A 16 3.80 -7.53 -8.43
N GLN A 17 3.34 -6.97 -7.32
CA GLN A 17 1.90 -6.77 -7.10
C GLN A 17 1.33 -5.68 -8.01
N SER A 18 2.08 -4.60 -8.29
CA SER A 18 1.68 -3.58 -9.26
C SER A 18 1.51 -4.18 -10.64
N ALA A 19 2.47 -4.99 -11.11
CA ALA A 19 2.38 -5.61 -12.43
C ALA A 19 1.13 -6.49 -12.59
N MET A 20 0.76 -7.26 -11.56
CA MET A 20 -0.47 -8.06 -11.57
C MET A 20 -1.74 -7.18 -11.60
N LEU A 21 -1.75 -6.06 -10.86
CA LEU A 21 -2.88 -5.13 -10.88
C LEU A 21 -2.97 -4.33 -12.19
N ASP A 22 -1.82 -4.01 -12.81
CA ASP A 22 -1.76 -3.35 -14.10
C ASP A 22 -2.26 -4.29 -15.23
N GLU A 23 -1.92 -5.58 -15.19
CA GLU A 23 -2.50 -6.58 -16.10
C GLU A 23 -4.03 -6.68 -15.94
N ALA A 24 -4.50 -6.74 -14.68
CA ALA A 24 -5.93 -6.75 -14.39
C ALA A 24 -6.61 -5.47 -14.90
N ARG A 25 -5.99 -4.31 -14.69
CA ARG A 25 -6.46 -3.01 -15.18
C ARG A 25 -6.57 -2.99 -16.70
N ASP A 26 -5.55 -3.42 -17.42
CA ASP A 26 -5.54 -3.42 -18.89
C ASP A 26 -6.71 -4.24 -19.45
N ARG A 27 -6.98 -5.40 -18.85
CA ARG A 27 -8.13 -6.23 -19.21
C ARG A 27 -9.47 -5.55 -18.92
N LEU A 28 -9.60 -4.92 -17.76
CA LEU A 28 -10.81 -4.18 -17.36
C LEU A 28 -11.06 -2.96 -18.25
N VAL A 29 -10.01 -2.28 -18.72
CA VAL A 29 -10.10 -1.14 -19.65
C VAL A 29 -10.47 -1.61 -21.06
N ALA A 30 -9.95 -2.77 -21.49
CA ALA A 30 -10.33 -3.40 -22.75
C ALA A 30 -11.75 -4.02 -22.75
N GLY A 31 -12.49 -3.90 -21.64
CA GLY A 31 -13.87 -4.37 -21.51
C GLY A 31 -14.03 -5.84 -21.17
N TYR A 32 -12.94 -6.55 -20.86
CA TYR A 32 -13.01 -7.93 -20.40
C TYR A 32 -13.50 -8.03 -18.95
N GLN A 33 -14.18 -9.13 -18.65
CA GLN A 33 -14.49 -9.53 -17.28
C GLN A 33 -13.37 -10.39 -16.71
N LEU A 34 -13.01 -10.16 -15.44
CA LEU A 34 -12.08 -11.02 -14.73
C LEU A 34 -12.83 -12.25 -14.17
N SER A 35 -12.24 -13.42 -14.33
CA SER A 35 -12.66 -14.66 -13.69
C SER A 35 -12.55 -14.55 -12.16
N ARG A 36 -13.18 -15.49 -11.43
CA ARG A 36 -13.10 -15.52 -9.97
C ARG A 36 -11.67 -15.69 -9.46
N LEU A 37 -10.84 -16.45 -10.16
CA LEU A 37 -9.44 -16.62 -9.81
C LEU A 37 -8.67 -15.29 -9.93
N GLU A 38 -8.88 -14.58 -11.03
CA GLU A 38 -8.25 -13.27 -11.27
C GLU A 38 -8.74 -12.22 -10.29
N GLN A 39 -10.04 -12.22 -9.95
CA GLN A 39 -10.61 -11.35 -8.92
C GLN A 39 -9.97 -11.61 -7.55
N ASN A 40 -9.76 -12.87 -7.17
CA ASN A 40 -9.03 -13.20 -5.94
C ASN A 40 -7.55 -12.76 -6.00
N GLY A 41 -6.93 -12.88 -7.17
CA GLY A 41 -5.58 -12.35 -7.42
C GLY A 41 -5.50 -10.84 -7.18
N VAL A 42 -6.49 -10.08 -7.67
CA VAL A 42 -6.60 -8.64 -7.42
C VAL A 42 -6.71 -8.33 -5.93
N LEU A 43 -7.60 -9.02 -5.20
CA LEU A 43 -7.75 -8.82 -3.75
C LEU A 43 -6.44 -9.09 -3.01
N HIS A 44 -5.76 -10.19 -3.35
CA HIS A 44 -4.50 -10.56 -2.72
C HIS A 44 -3.38 -9.55 -3.01
N ALA A 45 -3.28 -9.07 -4.26
CA ALA A 45 -2.29 -8.06 -4.64
C ALA A 45 -2.51 -6.73 -3.90
N ILE A 46 -3.76 -6.28 -3.76
CA ILE A 46 -4.11 -5.09 -2.96
C ILE A 46 -3.75 -5.31 -1.48
N GLN A 47 -4.10 -6.48 -0.92
CA GLN A 47 -3.76 -6.81 0.46
C GLN A 47 -2.25 -6.72 0.70
N LEU A 48 -1.43 -7.36 -0.15
CA LEU A 48 0.01 -7.37 -0.01
C LEU A 48 0.63 -5.97 -0.17
N LEU A 49 0.14 -5.16 -1.13
CA LEU A 49 0.62 -3.78 -1.29
C LEU A 49 0.39 -2.95 -0.02
N VAL A 50 -0.83 -3.00 0.53
CA VAL A 50 -1.17 -2.20 1.71
C VAL A 50 -0.46 -2.74 2.97
N GLU A 51 -0.32 -4.06 3.12
CA GLU A 51 0.44 -4.66 4.21
C GLU A 51 1.92 -4.29 4.19
N ASN A 52 2.52 -4.33 3.00
CA ASN A 52 3.91 -3.89 2.79
C ASN A 52 4.07 -2.40 3.14
N ALA A 53 3.10 -1.56 2.80
CA ALA A 53 3.12 -0.13 3.12
C ALA A 53 3.01 0.13 4.62
N VAL A 54 2.13 -0.60 5.32
CA VAL A 54 2.04 -0.55 6.78
C VAL A 54 3.35 -1.03 7.43
N GLY A 55 3.96 -2.09 6.91
CA GLY A 55 5.27 -2.58 7.36
C GLY A 55 6.35 -1.50 7.24
N LYS A 56 6.47 -0.89 6.05
CA LYS A 56 7.38 0.22 5.80
C LYS A 56 7.11 1.42 6.71
N ALA A 57 5.85 1.81 6.91
CA ALA A 57 5.50 2.90 7.80
C ALA A 57 6.00 2.66 9.23
N LYS A 58 5.79 1.45 9.77
CA LYS A 58 6.30 1.07 11.09
C LYS A 58 7.82 1.08 11.16
N HIS A 59 8.51 0.67 10.10
CA HIS A 59 9.96 0.76 10.02
C HIS A 59 10.47 2.21 9.97
N LEU A 60 9.80 3.10 9.25
CA LEU A 60 10.12 4.53 9.21
C LEU A 60 9.94 5.16 10.59
N LEU A 61 8.81 4.92 11.27
CA LEU A 61 8.59 5.40 12.64
C LEU A 61 9.70 4.95 13.59
N LYS A 62 10.08 3.66 13.53
CA LYS A 62 11.17 3.13 14.33
C LYS A 62 12.52 3.78 14.00
N ALA A 63 12.81 4.05 12.74
CA ALA A 63 14.05 4.71 12.30
C ALA A 63 14.13 6.17 12.79
N HIS A 64 12.99 6.84 12.93
CA HIS A 64 12.86 8.19 13.49
C HIS A 64 12.66 8.20 15.02
N GLN A 65 12.95 7.08 15.70
CA GLN A 65 12.86 6.93 17.16
C GLN A 65 11.46 7.19 17.74
N GLN A 66 10.42 7.06 16.92
CA GLN A 66 9.04 7.16 17.35
C GLN A 66 8.55 5.83 17.93
N THR A 67 7.53 5.91 18.81
CA THR A 67 6.80 4.72 19.26
C THR A 67 6.05 4.13 18.07
N VAL A 68 6.19 2.81 17.85
CA VAL A 68 5.52 2.11 16.74
C VAL A 68 4.11 1.69 17.16
N PRO A 69 3.04 2.23 16.55
CA PRO A 69 1.67 1.88 16.91
C PRO A 69 1.31 0.44 16.50
N LEU A 70 0.34 -0.14 17.20
CA LEU A 70 -0.29 -1.39 16.78
C LEU A 70 -1.16 -1.17 15.54
N SER A 71 -1.95 -0.10 15.56
CA SER A 71 -2.87 0.32 14.49
C SER A 71 -2.10 0.72 13.22
N ALA A 72 -2.59 0.22 12.08
CA ALA A 72 -2.12 0.65 10.77
C ALA A 72 -2.45 2.13 10.52
N TYR A 73 -3.63 2.59 10.93
CA TYR A 73 -4.06 3.98 10.79
C TYR A 73 -3.10 4.92 11.54
N ASP A 74 -2.83 4.62 12.82
CA ASP A 74 -1.97 5.46 13.66
C ASP A 74 -0.53 5.46 13.14
N SER A 75 -0.11 4.40 12.44
CA SER A 75 1.22 4.37 11.81
C SER A 75 1.33 5.45 10.73
N PHE A 76 0.28 5.69 9.93
CA PHE A 76 0.26 6.75 8.92
C PHE A 76 0.03 8.14 9.51
N VAL A 77 -0.71 8.26 10.62
CA VAL A 77 -0.77 9.52 11.39
C VAL A 77 0.63 9.92 11.85
N GLY A 78 1.40 9.00 12.42
CA GLY A 78 2.78 9.29 12.82
C GLY A 78 3.69 9.67 11.64
N LEU A 79 3.49 9.10 10.44
CA LEU A 79 4.24 9.54 9.26
C LEU A 79 3.89 10.96 8.81
N VAL A 80 2.63 11.37 8.97
CA VAL A 80 2.19 12.75 8.70
C VAL A 80 2.82 13.70 9.70
N GLU A 81 2.85 13.35 10.99
CA GLU A 81 3.51 14.14 12.04
C GLU A 81 5.02 14.33 11.78
N LEU A 82 5.67 13.32 11.20
CA LEU A 82 7.08 13.39 10.77
C LEU A 82 7.29 14.11 9.43
N GLY A 83 6.22 14.53 8.74
CA GLY A 83 6.29 15.15 7.40
C GLY A 83 6.72 14.20 6.28
N LEU A 84 6.66 12.88 6.50
CA LEU A 84 7.03 11.85 5.51
C LEU A 84 5.86 11.48 4.58
N VAL A 85 4.64 11.78 5.01
CA VAL A 85 3.40 11.68 4.22
C VAL A 85 2.67 13.02 4.34
N ALA A 86 2.12 13.52 3.24
CA ALA A 86 1.37 14.78 3.29
C ALA A 86 0.03 14.57 4.01
N GLU A 87 -0.40 15.55 4.81
CA GLU A 87 -1.66 15.47 5.57
C GLU A 87 -2.88 15.22 4.65
N GLN A 88 -2.88 15.85 3.47
CA GLN A 88 -3.92 15.67 2.46
C GLN A 88 -4.04 14.22 1.93
N ASP A 89 -2.98 13.42 2.04
CA ASP A 89 -2.96 12.02 1.57
C ASP A 89 -3.45 11.05 2.65
N LEU A 90 -3.62 11.49 3.90
CA LEU A 90 -4.02 10.63 5.02
C LEU A 90 -5.38 9.98 4.78
N GLN A 91 -6.31 10.68 4.13
CA GLN A 91 -7.61 10.12 3.77
C GLN A 91 -7.47 8.94 2.80
N ALA A 92 -6.57 9.03 1.82
CA ALA A 92 -6.32 7.96 0.85
C ALA A 92 -5.70 6.73 1.54
N TRP A 93 -4.76 6.95 2.47
CA TRP A 93 -4.20 5.87 3.29
C TRP A 93 -5.25 5.18 4.16
N ASN A 94 -6.11 5.95 4.82
CA ASN A 94 -7.19 5.40 5.63
C ASN A 94 -8.14 4.53 4.77
N ALA A 95 -8.46 4.97 3.55
CA ALA A 95 -9.26 4.20 2.61
C ALA A 95 -8.57 2.90 2.19
N ALA A 96 -7.27 2.93 1.87
CA ALA A 96 -6.50 1.75 1.49
C ALA A 96 -6.40 0.73 2.65
N ILE A 97 -6.12 1.19 3.86
CA ILE A 97 -6.06 0.36 5.07
C ILE A 97 -7.45 -0.24 5.37
N GLY A 98 -8.51 0.56 5.23
CA GLY A 98 -9.89 0.10 5.39
C GLY A 98 -10.26 -1.00 4.40
N LEU A 99 -9.87 -0.83 3.12
CA LEU A 99 -10.07 -1.86 2.10
C LEU A 99 -9.29 -3.13 2.45
N ARG A 100 -8.01 -3.04 2.80
CA ARG A 100 -7.20 -4.18 3.24
C ARG A 100 -7.85 -4.92 4.41
N ASN A 101 -8.37 -4.20 5.41
CA ASN A 101 -9.02 -4.83 6.56
C ASN A 101 -10.32 -5.56 6.16
N LYS A 102 -11.10 -5.00 5.23
CA LYS A 102 -12.27 -5.71 4.68
C LYS A 102 -11.87 -6.97 3.92
N ILE A 103 -10.80 -6.90 3.13
CA ILE A 103 -10.28 -8.06 2.38
C ILE A 103 -9.95 -9.23 3.32
N VAL A 104 -9.39 -8.96 4.49
CA VAL A 104 -8.94 -10.00 5.42
C VAL A 104 -10.01 -10.42 6.43
N HIS A 105 -10.79 -9.47 6.95
CA HIS A 105 -11.65 -9.70 8.12
C HIS A 105 -13.14 -9.65 7.82
N ASP A 106 -13.55 -9.02 6.72
CA ASP A 106 -14.95 -8.85 6.32
C ASP A 106 -15.17 -9.38 4.89
N TYR A 107 -14.49 -10.48 4.57
CA TYR A 107 -14.38 -10.98 3.19
C TYR A 107 -15.70 -11.39 2.56
N MET A 108 -16.73 -11.67 3.38
CA MET A 108 -18.08 -11.98 2.92
C MET A 108 -18.82 -10.76 2.35
N ASN A 109 -18.39 -9.54 2.68
CA ASN A 109 -19.06 -8.28 2.33
C ASN A 109 -18.22 -7.40 1.38
N ILE A 110 -17.24 -7.98 0.70
CA ILE A 110 -16.43 -7.26 -0.30
C ILE A 110 -17.29 -6.92 -1.52
N ASP A 111 -17.43 -5.63 -1.79
CA ASP A 111 -17.99 -5.14 -3.06
C ASP A 111 -16.92 -5.21 -4.16
N MET A 112 -16.92 -6.31 -4.90
CA MET A 112 -15.97 -6.52 -6.00
C MET A 112 -16.11 -5.49 -7.12
N VAL A 113 -17.29 -4.90 -7.34
CA VAL A 113 -17.45 -3.88 -8.39
C VAL A 113 -16.60 -2.67 -8.05
N ARG A 114 -16.66 -2.20 -6.79
CA ARG A 114 -15.83 -1.08 -6.32
C ARG A 114 -14.33 -1.40 -6.35
N VAL A 115 -13.95 -2.63 -6.00
CA VAL A 115 -12.54 -3.06 -6.04
C VAL A 115 -12.02 -3.01 -7.48
N LEU A 116 -12.76 -3.57 -8.43
CA LEU A 116 -12.36 -3.57 -9.84
C LEU A 116 -12.37 -2.16 -10.44
N ASP A 117 -13.29 -1.28 -10.02
CA ASP A 117 -13.29 0.12 -10.43
C ASP A 117 -12.06 0.88 -9.92
N LEU A 118 -11.66 0.64 -8.66
CA LEU A 118 -10.42 1.19 -8.07
C LEU A 118 -9.19 0.77 -8.90
N VAL A 119 -9.10 -0.52 -9.24
CA VAL A 119 -8.00 -1.06 -10.07
C VAL A 119 -8.03 -0.46 -11.48
N ARG A 120 -9.21 -0.42 -12.13
CA ARG A 120 -9.38 0.18 -13.46
C ARG A 120 -8.88 1.64 -13.49
N GLN A 121 -9.14 2.39 -12.43
CA GLN A 121 -8.74 3.79 -12.28
C GLN A 121 -7.27 3.98 -11.86
N GLY A 122 -6.51 2.91 -11.59
CA GLY A 122 -5.11 3.01 -11.17
C GLY A 122 -4.92 3.60 -9.76
N GLN A 123 -5.97 3.65 -8.94
CA GLN A 123 -5.93 4.31 -7.62
C GLN A 123 -4.98 3.64 -6.61
N HIS A 124 -4.43 2.46 -6.91
CA HIS A 124 -3.46 1.78 -6.05
C HIS A 124 -2.02 2.28 -6.27
N HIS A 125 -1.75 3.03 -7.36
CA HIS A 125 -0.40 3.47 -7.72
C HIS A 125 0.27 4.36 -6.67
N PHE A 126 -0.49 5.12 -5.86
CA PHE A 126 0.11 5.92 -4.77
C PHE A 126 0.76 5.04 -3.69
N VAL A 127 0.20 3.86 -3.42
CA VAL A 127 0.78 2.89 -2.48
C VAL A 127 2.11 2.39 -3.03
N VAL A 128 2.15 2.07 -4.33
CA VAL A 128 3.38 1.64 -5.03
C VAL A 128 4.43 2.75 -4.98
N ALA A 129 4.04 4.00 -5.28
CA ALA A 129 4.94 5.15 -5.22
C ALA A 129 5.59 5.30 -3.83
N PHE A 130 4.79 5.21 -2.77
CA PHE A 130 5.30 5.22 -1.40
C PHE A 130 6.29 4.07 -1.12
N LEU A 131 6.00 2.86 -1.59
CA LEU A 131 6.89 1.70 -1.39
C LEU A 131 8.22 1.86 -2.12
N LEU A 132 8.21 2.46 -3.31
CA LEU A 132 9.41 2.69 -4.13
C LEU A 132 10.28 3.87 -3.66
N GLN A 133 9.72 4.82 -2.90
CA GLN A 133 10.53 5.89 -2.29
C GLN A 133 11.61 5.28 -1.38
N PRO A 134 12.88 5.71 -1.41
CA PRO A 134 13.87 5.22 -0.48
C PRO A 134 13.52 5.52 0.99
N PHE A 135 14.02 4.73 1.94
CA PHE A 135 13.96 5.11 3.35
C PHE A 135 14.73 6.41 3.58
N SER A 136 14.03 7.43 4.06
CA SER A 136 14.63 8.68 4.53
C SER A 136 14.90 8.56 6.03
N SER A 137 16.18 8.41 6.38
CA SER A 137 16.65 8.48 7.77
C SER A 137 16.94 9.93 8.16
N PRO A 138 16.82 10.30 9.45
CA PRO A 138 17.12 11.67 9.90
C PRO A 138 18.57 12.11 9.64
N GLU A 139 19.51 11.18 9.40
CA GLU A 139 20.90 11.48 9.03
C GLU A 139 21.08 11.96 7.57
N SER A 140 20.00 12.04 6.77
CA SER A 140 20.03 12.42 5.35
C SER A 140 19.73 13.90 5.07
N GLY A 141 19.57 14.74 6.10
CA GLY A 141 19.42 16.20 5.95
C GLY A 141 20.76 16.91 5.73
N PRO A 142 20.82 18.01 4.96
CA PRO A 142 22.07 18.72 4.73
C PRO A 142 22.63 19.25 6.06
N ARG A 143 23.91 18.98 6.30
CA ARG A 143 24.68 19.65 7.34
C ARG A 143 24.85 21.14 7.03
#